data_AF-A0A2M8ELH7-F1
#
_entry.id   AF-A0A2M8ELH7-F1
#
_cell.length_a   1.000
_cell.length_b   1.000
_cell.length_c   1.000
_cell.angle_alpha   90.00
_cell.angle_beta   90.00
_cell.angle_gamma   90.00
#
_symmetry.space_group_name_H-M   'P 1'
#
loop_
_entity.id
_entity.type
_entity.pdbx_description
1 polymer ?
#
loop_
_entity_poly.entity_id
_entity_poly.type
_entity_poly.pdbx_seq_one_letter_code
_entity_poly.pdbx_strand_id
1 'polypeptide(L)' 'MANTKQAIKMTRKIKRQTAYNRTWKNKIRSAVKMLNEVLSKENSIKLQKRIDKAVKAGVIHKNKGNRMKSKILKKKLS' A
#
# COMPACT_ATOMS: atom_id res chain seq x y z
N MET A 1 -10.60 16.51 -23.94
CA MET A 1 -11.14 17.27 -22.78
C MET A 1 -12.26 16.47 -22.13
N ALA A 2 -12.52 16.68 -20.84
CA ALA A 2 -13.70 16.11 -20.19
C ALA A 2 -14.92 16.94 -20.59
N ASN A 3 -15.67 16.49 -21.58
CA ASN A 3 -16.69 17.32 -22.25
C ASN A 3 -18.05 17.35 -21.52
N THR A 4 -18.32 16.38 -20.64
CA THR A 4 -19.56 16.32 -19.86
C THR A 4 -19.33 16.74 -18.40
N LYS A 5 -20.37 17.29 -17.76
CA LYS A 5 -20.34 17.67 -16.32
C LYS A 5 -19.90 16.50 -15.43
N GLN A 6 -20.34 15.28 -15.78
CA GLN A 6 -19.95 14.05 -15.08
C GLN A 6 -18.46 13.73 -15.25
N ALA A 7 -17.91 13.87 -16.47
CA ALA A 7 -16.50 13.63 -16.73
C ALA A 7 -15.59 14.60 -15.94
N ILE A 8 -15.94 15.89 -15.89
CA ILE A 8 -15.19 16.90 -15.10
C ILE A 8 -15.19 16.54 -13.61
N LYS A 9 -16.32 16.05 -13.08
CA LYS A 9 -16.42 15.54 -11.69
C LYS A 9 -15.53 14.31 -11.48
N MET A 10 -15.51 13.38 -12.43
CA MET A 10 -14.71 12.16 -12.33
C MET A 10 -13.21 12.47 -12.33
N THR A 11 -12.73 13.41 -13.15
CA THR A 11 -11.32 13.84 -13.14
C THR A 11 -10.90 14.34 -11.75
N ARG A 12 -11.73 15.16 -11.08
CA ARG A 12 -11.48 15.64 -9.72
C ARG A 12 -11.43 14.50 -8.70
N LYS A 13 -12.40 13.57 -8.76
CA LYS A 13 -12.45 12.38 -7.90
C LYS A 13 -11.20 11.50 -8.07
N ILE A 14 -10.79 11.25 -9.31
CA ILE A 14 -9.62 10.44 -9.65
C ILE A 14 -8.34 11.11 -9.14
N LYS A 15 -8.18 12.43 -9.30
CA LYS A 15 -7.02 13.17 -8.79
C LYS A 15 -6.88 12.98 -7.28
N ARG A 16 -7.98 13.15 -6.53
CA ARG A 16 -8.02 12.96 -5.07
C ARG A 16 -7.68 11.52 -4.67
N GLN A 17 -8.33 10.54 -5.30
CA GLN A 17 -8.11 9.13 -4.99
C GLN A 17 -6.69 8.68 -5.32
N THR A 18 -6.14 9.16 -6.44
CA THR A 18 -4.78 8.87 -6.88
C THR A 18 -3.77 9.39 -5.88
N ALA A 19 -3.94 10.63 -5.39
CA ALA A 19 -3.07 11.19 -4.35
C ALA A 19 -3.10 10.33 -3.07
N TYR A 20 -4.29 10.01 -2.56
CA TYR A 20 -4.46 9.16 -1.38
C TYR A 20 -3.80 7.80 -1.54
N ASN A 21 -4.09 7.11 -2.65
CA ASN A 21 -3.51 5.79 -2.95
C ASN A 21 -1.98 5.84 -3.09
N ARG A 22 -1.44 6.92 -3.66
CA ARG A 22 0.01 7.11 -3.81
C ARG A 22 0.71 7.21 -2.46
N THR A 23 0.12 7.93 -1.48
CA THR A 23 0.71 8.03 -0.14
C THR A 23 0.84 6.67 0.54
N TRP A 24 -0.21 5.84 0.50
CA TRP A 24 -0.21 4.49 1.06
C TRP A 24 0.80 3.57 0.38
N LYS A 25 0.84 3.58 -0.96
CA LYS A 25 1.81 2.80 -1.73
C LYS A 25 3.24 3.19 -1.38
N ASN A 26 3.52 4.49 -1.25
CA ASN A 26 4.84 4.99 -0.87
C ASN A 26 5.23 4.58 0.56
N LYS A 27 4.31 4.69 1.53
CA LYS A 27 4.53 4.27 2.92
C LYS A 27 4.87 2.77 3.04
N ILE A 28 4.24 1.94 2.22
CA ILE A 28 4.52 0.50 2.20
C ILE A 28 5.85 0.22 1.50
N ARG A 29 6.13 0.89 0.37
CA ARG A 29 7.40 0.75 -0.35
C ARG A 29 8.60 1.14 0.52
N SER A 30 8.54 2.28 1.22
CA SER A 30 9.62 2.72 2.11
C SER A 30 9.82 1.74 3.26
N ALA A 31 8.74 1.24 3.86
CA ALA A 31 8.81 0.25 4.93
C ALA A 31 9.40 -1.09 4.47
N VAL A 32 9.11 -1.54 3.24
CA VAL A 32 9.75 -2.71 2.64
C VAL A 32 11.24 -2.47 2.40
N LYS A 33 11.63 -1.28 1.91
CA LYS A 33 13.04 -0.92 1.70
C LYS A 33 13.83 -0.94 3.01
N MET A 34 13.32 -0.28 4.06
CA MET A 34 13.94 -0.29 5.39
C MET A 34 14.06 -1.69 5.98
N LEU A 35 13.05 -2.55 5.78
CA LEU A 35 13.10 -3.95 6.23
C LEU A 35 14.15 -4.77 5.46
N ASN A 36 14.44 -4.41 4.22
CA ASN A 36 15.46 -5.09 3.42
C ASN A 36 16.88 -4.68 3.83
N GLU A 37 17.08 -3.42 4.24
CA GLU A 37 18.36 -2.90 4.72
C GLU A 37 18.66 -3.39 6.15
N VAL A 38 17.65 -3.36 7.04
CA VAL A 38 17.78 -3.77 8.43
C VAL A 38 16.67 -4.76 8.78
N LEU A 39 17.05 -6.02 8.95
CA LEU A 39 16.10 -7.07 9.34
C LEU A 39 15.78 -6.95 10.83
N SER A 40 14.80 -6.10 11.15
CA SER A 40 14.28 -5.94 12.51
C SER A 40 12.88 -6.57 12.66
N LYS A 41 12.71 -7.35 13.74
CA LYS A 41 11.42 -7.97 14.11
C LYS A 41 10.33 -6.92 14.28
N GLU A 42 10.66 -5.77 14.87
CA GLU A 42 9.72 -4.65 15.03
C GLU A 42 9.30 -4.04 13.70
N ASN A 43 10.25 -3.80 12.80
CA ASN A 43 9.97 -3.21 11.49
C ASN A 43 9.06 -4.12 10.65
N SER A 44 9.24 -5.44 10.77
CA SER A 44 8.36 -6.42 10.16
C SER A 44 6.93 -6.36 10.71
N ILE A 45 6.75 -6.27 12.04
CA ILE A 45 5.42 -6.16 12.66
C ILE A 45 4.74 -4.84 12.24
N LYS A 46 5.49 -3.73 12.28
CA LYS A 46 5.01 -2.40 11.83
C LYS A 46 4.58 -2.45 10.36
N LEU A 47 5.33 -3.12 9.49
CA LEU A 47 4.99 -3.29 8.07
C LEU A 47 3.74 -4.15 7.88
N GLN A 48 3.59 -5.28 8.59
CA GLN A 48 2.39 -6.11 8.52
C GLN A 48 1.14 -5.31 8.92
N LYS A 49 1.18 -4.58 10.03
CA LYS A 49 0.08 -3.69 10.45
C LYS A 49 -0.27 -2.64 9.39
N ARG A 50 0.73 -2.07 8.72
CA ARG A 50 0.52 -1.10 7.62
C ARG A 50 -0.15 -1.73 6.40
N ILE A 51 0.22 -2.98 6.06
CA ILE A 51 -0.41 -3.73 4.96
C ILE A 51 -1.88 -4.01 5.28
N ASP A 52 -2.20 -4.46 6.48
CA ASP A 52 -3.58 -4.77 6.87
C ASP A 52 -4.46 -3.51 6.88
N LYS A 53 -3.92 -2.36 7.35
CA LYS A 53 -4.62 -1.06 7.24
C LYS A 53 -4.87 -0.66 5.78
N ALA A 54 -3.91 -0.88 4.88
CA ALA A 54 -4.07 -0.56 3.46
C ALA A 54 -5.08 -1.47 2.75
N VAL A 55 -5.22 -2.73 3.20
CA VAL A 55 -6.27 -3.65 2.73
C VAL A 55 -7.65 -3.18 3.23
N LYS A 56 -7.77 -2.86 4.52
CA LYS A 56 -9.02 -2.31 5.09
C LYS A 56 -9.45 -1.02 4.40
N ALA A 57 -8.50 -0.16 4.04
CA ALA A 57 -8.75 1.08 3.31
C ALA A 57 -9.05 0.89 1.81
N GLY A 58 -9.04 -0.34 1.29
CA GLY A 58 -9.31 -0.63 -0.13
C GLY A 58 -8.21 -0.21 -1.10
N VAL A 59 -7.03 0.20 -0.62
CA VAL A 59 -5.90 0.63 -1.46
C VAL A 59 -5.17 -0.58 -2.05
N ILE A 60 -5.18 -1.71 -1.34
CA ILE A 60 -4.56 -2.97 -1.75
C ILE A 60 -5.59 -4.08 -1.67
N HIS A 61 -5.68 -4.89 -2.72
CA HIS A 61 -6.55 -6.07 -2.71
C HIS A 61 -6.08 -7.11 -1.67
N LYS A 62 -7.03 -7.81 -1.02
CA LYS A 62 -6.77 -8.83 0.01
C LYS A 62 -5.68 -9.84 -0.39
N ASN A 63 -5.75 -10.36 -1.62
CA ASN A 63 -4.78 -11.35 -2.12
C ASN A 63 -3.36 -10.76 -2.22
N LYS A 64 -3.25 -9.48 -2.62
CA LYS A 64 -1.95 -8.81 -2.69
C LYS A 64 -1.39 -8.57 -1.29
N GLY A 65 -2.23 -8.18 -0.33
CA GLY A 65 -1.85 -8.08 1.08
C GLY A 65 -1.32 -9.41 1.63
N ASN A 66 -2.06 -10.50 1.41
CA ASN A 66 -1.66 -11.84 1.84
C ASN A 66 -0.34 -12.29 1.22
N ARG A 67 -0.14 -12.05 -0.09
CA ARG A 67 1.14 -12.33 -0.76
C ARG A 67 2.30 -11.55 -0.15
N MET A 68 2.09 -10.27 0.18
CA MET A 68 3.13 -9.44 0.82
C MET A 68 3.47 -9.95 2.22
N LYS A 69 2.46 -10.33 3.03
CA LYS A 69 2.68 -10.94 4.34
C LYS A 69 3.44 -12.26 4.27
N SER A 70 3.09 -13.13 3.32
CA SER A 70 3.81 -14.39 3.08
C SER A 70 5.28 -14.17 2.71
N LYS A 71 5.58 -13.20 1.82
CA LYS A 71 6.98 -12.86 1.48
C LYS A 71 7.79 -12.37 2.68
N ILE A 72 7.19 -11.53 3.53
CA ILE A 72 7.84 -11.03 4.75
C ILE A 72 8.16 -12.19 5.70
N LEU A 73 7.24 -13.15 5.84
CA LEU A 73 7.45 -14.33 6.68
C LEU A 73 8.56 -15.22 6.15
N LYS A 74 8.57 -15.51 4.84
CA LYS A 74 9.64 -16.30 4.21
C LYS A 74 11.02 -15.67 4.44
N LYS A 75 11.13 -14.34 4.30
CA LYS A 75 12.38 -13.62 4.52
C LYS A 75 12.87 -13.62 5.97
N LYS A 76 12.01 -13.93 6.96
CA LYS A 76 12.44 -14.14 8.34
C LYS A 76 12.97 -15.55 8.60
N LEU A 77 12.62 -16.51 7.75
CA LEU A 77 12.96 -17.93 7.90
C LEU A 77 14.21 -18.31 7.09
N SER A 78 14.61 -17.48 6.12
CA SER A 78 15.88 -17.55 5.39
C SER A 78 16.94 -16.67 6.05
#